data_AF-A0A8K0JF15-F1
#
_entry.id   AF-A0A8K0JF15-F1
#
_cell.length_a   1.000
_cell.length_b   1.000
_cell.length_c   1.000
_cell.angle_alpha   90.00
_cell.angle_beta   90.00
_cell.angle_gamma   90.00
#
_symmetry.space_group_name_H-M   'P 1'
#
loop_
_entity.id
_entity.type
_entity.pdbx_description
1 polymer ?
#
loop_
_entity_poly.entity_id
_entity_poly.type
_entity_poly.pdbx_seq_one_letter_code
_entity_poly.pdbx_strand_id
1 'polypeptide(L)'
;MDTIRKALYPPLTTTFTAGASSSTSASSKKKAAPEADAEAQEQRVFVTALHETSKTHASSPTGTYHPQMLDRLTHVLLPTPNADPTRAKETHETITRAHLVSKRMERESRERALRAKEASLKRACDALRAISESSSDRSVKRLYEAAMYQPDVRNKNSASPAPEVEDGKKLSLAERKYYDARIEGVFPREMKVPRDTWPNGERWDYGWKRVGV
;
A
#
# COMPACT_ATOMS: atom_id res chain seq x y z
N MET A 1 -12.17 -28.22 -24.27
CA MET A 1 -12.22 -28.17 -22.77
C MET A 1 -12.55 -26.77 -22.25
N ASP A 2 -12.99 -25.81 -23.10
CA ASP A 2 -13.14 -24.40 -22.71
C ASP A 2 -14.57 -23.95 -22.39
N THR A 3 -15.56 -24.84 -22.51
CA THR A 3 -16.98 -24.50 -22.32
C THR A 3 -17.45 -24.53 -20.87
N ILE A 4 -16.70 -25.16 -19.95
CA ILE A 4 -17.11 -25.30 -18.54
C ILE A 4 -16.69 -24.09 -17.68
N ARG A 5 -15.70 -23.30 -18.09
CA ARG A 5 -15.23 -22.13 -17.31
C ARG A 5 -16.11 -20.86 -17.44
N LYS A 6 -17.01 -20.80 -18.43
CA LYS A 6 -17.89 -19.64 -18.64
C LYS A 6 -19.15 -19.62 -17.75
N ALA A 7 -19.46 -20.70 -17.03
CA ALA A 7 -20.65 -20.78 -16.19
C ALA A 7 -20.46 -20.28 -14.75
N LEU A 8 -19.21 -20.04 -14.30
CA LEU A 8 -18.93 -19.71 -12.89
C LEU A 8 -18.78 -18.21 -12.57
N TYR A 9 -18.77 -17.33 -13.57
CA TYR A 9 -18.66 -15.89 -13.33
C TYR A 9 -19.47 -15.12 -14.38
N PRO A 10 -20.71 -14.67 -14.08
CA PRO A 10 -21.36 -13.68 -14.93
C PRO A 10 -20.53 -12.38 -14.91
N PRO A 11 -20.37 -11.67 -16.04
CA PRO A 11 -19.71 -10.38 -16.05
C PRO A 11 -20.54 -9.39 -15.22
N LEU A 12 -19.93 -8.81 -14.19
CA LEU A 12 -20.51 -7.70 -13.44
C LEU A 12 -20.55 -6.48 -14.36
N THR A 13 -21.68 -6.25 -15.02
CA THR A 13 -21.98 -4.98 -15.71
C THR A 13 -22.26 -3.92 -14.65
N THR A 14 -21.24 -3.17 -14.25
CA THR A 14 -21.39 -1.97 -13.43
C THR A 14 -21.81 -0.80 -14.31
N THR A 15 -23.12 -0.56 -14.39
CA THR A 15 -23.64 0.70 -14.93
C THR A 15 -23.33 1.82 -13.94
N PHE A 16 -22.28 2.60 -14.21
CA PHE A 16 -22.06 3.87 -13.52
C PHE A 16 -23.08 4.89 -14.06
N THR A 17 -24.15 5.14 -13.32
CA THR A 17 -24.94 6.35 -13.53
C THR A 17 -24.13 7.52 -13.00
N ALA A 18 -23.55 8.32 -13.91
CA ALA A 18 -22.97 9.61 -13.58
C ALA A 18 -24.08 10.52 -13.01
N GLY A 19 -24.10 10.68 -11.69
CA GLY A 19 -24.93 11.68 -11.03
C GLY A 19 -24.40 13.06 -11.39
N ALA A 20 -25.14 13.77 -12.25
CA ALA A 20 -24.90 15.17 -12.53
C ALA A 20 -25.03 15.97 -11.22
N SER A 21 -23.92 16.54 -10.76
CA SER A 21 -23.92 17.52 -9.67
C SER A 21 -24.45 18.84 -10.20
N SER A 22 -25.71 19.14 -9.89
CA SER A 22 -26.29 20.46 -10.12
C SER A 22 -25.57 21.49 -9.25
N SER A 23 -24.75 22.32 -9.87
CA SER A 23 -24.11 23.48 -9.26
C SER A 23 -25.14 24.58 -9.01
N THR A 24 -25.65 24.69 -7.79
CA THR A 24 -26.36 25.90 -7.34
C THR A 24 -25.35 26.83 -6.66
N SER A 25 -24.81 27.78 -7.42
CA SER A 25 -24.01 28.89 -6.92
C SER A 25 -24.90 29.92 -6.22
N ALA A 26 -25.11 29.76 -4.91
CA ALA A 26 -25.73 30.79 -4.08
C ALA A 26 -24.63 31.72 -3.53
N SER A 27 -24.49 32.88 -4.16
CA SER A 27 -23.66 34.01 -3.69
C SER A 27 -24.27 34.59 -2.40
N SER A 28 -23.71 34.24 -1.25
CA SER A 28 -24.02 34.90 0.03
C SER A 28 -22.98 35.98 0.35
N LYS A 29 -23.45 37.23 0.40
CA LYS A 29 -22.72 38.41 0.88
C LYS A 29 -22.20 38.15 2.31
N LYS A 30 -20.87 38.19 2.50
CA LYS A 30 -20.23 38.23 3.82
C LYS A 30 -20.64 39.50 4.56
N LYS A 31 -21.48 39.36 5.60
CA LYS A 31 -21.51 40.28 6.73
C LYS A 31 -20.56 39.74 7.79
N ALA A 32 -19.64 40.58 8.28
CA ALA A 32 -18.80 40.26 9.42
C ALA A 32 -19.68 40.09 10.67
N ALA A 33 -19.65 38.91 11.27
CA ALA A 33 -20.29 38.61 12.55
C ALA A 33 -19.27 38.83 13.70
N PRO A 34 -19.72 39.19 14.92
CA PRO A 34 -18.85 39.47 16.05
C PRO A 34 -18.07 38.22 16.51
N GLU A 35 -16.82 38.42 16.97
CA GLU A 35 -15.86 37.38 17.38
C GLU A 35 -16.39 36.33 18.37
N ALA A 36 -17.40 36.66 19.17
CA ALA A 36 -18.00 35.74 20.15
C ALA A 36 -18.76 34.55 19.52
N ASP A 37 -19.24 34.69 18.28
CA ASP A 37 -19.93 33.59 17.57
C ASP A 37 -18.95 32.60 16.94
N ALA A 38 -17.69 33.00 16.70
CA ALA A 38 -16.68 32.14 16.09
C ALA A 38 -16.23 31.04 17.05
N GLU A 39 -15.99 31.36 18.32
CA GLU A 39 -15.65 30.37 19.36
C GLU A 39 -16.82 29.42 19.62
N ALA A 40 -18.06 29.91 19.63
CA ALA A 40 -19.25 29.08 19.76
C ALA A 40 -19.46 28.17 18.54
N GLN A 41 -19.09 28.62 17.35
CA GLN A 41 -19.14 27.84 16.12
C GLN A 41 -18.03 26.79 16.06
N GLU A 42 -16.82 27.10 16.52
CA GLU A 42 -15.73 26.13 16.68
C GLU A 42 -16.09 25.07 17.71
N GLN A 43 -16.61 25.47 18.88
CA GLN A 43 -17.09 24.54 19.90
C GLN A 43 -18.23 23.67 19.38
N ARG A 44 -19.17 24.22 18.58
CA ARG A 44 -20.20 23.41 17.91
C ARG A 44 -19.61 22.43 16.91
N VAL A 45 -18.64 22.82 16.09
CA VAL A 45 -17.96 21.92 15.15
C VAL A 45 -17.23 20.80 15.90
N PHE A 46 -16.55 21.11 17.01
CA PHE A 46 -15.92 20.11 17.87
C PHE A 46 -16.94 19.18 18.53
N VAL A 47 -18.04 19.70 19.08
CA VAL A 47 -19.12 18.87 19.67
C VAL A 47 -19.77 17.99 18.60
N THR A 48 -19.96 18.48 17.38
CA THR A 48 -20.52 17.71 16.25
C THR A 48 -19.52 16.71 15.65
N ALA A 49 -18.22 16.94 15.82
CA ALA A 49 -17.16 16.01 15.40
C ALA A 49 -16.91 14.92 16.46
N LEU A 50 -17.04 15.25 17.74
CA LEU A 50 -16.90 14.33 18.87
C LEU A 50 -18.16 13.47 19.05
N HIS A 51 -19.34 14.05 18.84
CA HIS A 51 -20.58 13.31 18.69
C HIS A 51 -20.80 13.10 17.20
N GLU A 52 -20.24 12.01 16.68
CA GLU A 52 -20.48 11.54 15.33
C GLU A 52 -21.99 11.55 15.10
N THR A 53 -22.50 12.59 14.42
CA THR A 53 -23.88 12.60 13.93
C THR A 53 -23.87 11.62 12.78
N SER A 54 -23.84 10.34 13.15
CA SER A 54 -24.01 9.21 12.28
C SER A 54 -25.19 9.57 11.39
N LYS A 55 -24.92 9.82 10.11
CA LYS A 55 -25.97 9.75 9.11
C LYS A 55 -26.33 8.27 9.06
N THR A 56 -27.13 7.85 10.04
CA THR A 56 -27.51 6.47 10.37
C THR A 56 -28.20 5.75 9.22
N HIS A 57 -28.44 6.40 8.08
CA HIS A 57 -29.21 5.87 6.95
C HIS A 57 -28.63 6.19 5.58
N ALA A 58 -27.41 6.74 5.47
CA ALA A 58 -26.81 6.97 4.16
C ALA A 58 -26.32 5.64 3.57
N SER A 59 -27.08 5.07 2.64
CA SER A 59 -26.73 3.84 1.91
C SER A 59 -25.58 4.08 0.91
N SER A 60 -24.39 4.41 1.43
CA SER A 60 -23.19 4.41 0.61
C SER A 60 -22.72 2.97 0.44
N PRO A 61 -22.36 2.53 -0.78
CA PRO A 61 -21.78 1.20 -1.02
C PRO A 61 -20.44 0.99 -0.29
N THR A 62 -19.83 2.06 0.21
CA THR A 62 -18.61 2.05 1.05
C THR A 62 -18.85 2.61 2.47
N GLY A 63 -20.10 2.88 2.85
CA GLY A 63 -20.46 3.41 4.15
C GLY A 63 -20.55 2.35 5.25
N THR A 64 -20.41 2.77 6.50
CA THR A 64 -20.52 1.95 7.72
C THR A 64 -21.93 1.41 7.98
N TYR A 65 -22.97 1.97 7.35
CA TYR A 65 -24.35 1.52 7.48
C TYR A 65 -24.91 1.03 6.15
N HIS A 66 -25.19 -0.27 6.06
CA HIS A 66 -25.97 -0.85 4.98
C HIS A 66 -27.32 -1.30 5.57
N PRO A 67 -28.47 -0.79 5.08
CA PRO A 67 -29.77 -1.01 5.71
C PRO A 67 -30.16 -2.49 5.79
N GLN A 68 -29.75 -3.30 4.79
CA GLN A 68 -29.98 -4.75 4.78
C GLN A 68 -28.89 -5.57 5.47
N MET A 69 -27.90 -4.94 6.12
CA MET A 69 -26.81 -5.67 6.77
C MET A 69 -27.33 -6.52 7.92
N LEU A 70 -28.26 -5.99 8.72
CA LEU A 70 -28.91 -6.74 9.80
C LEU A 70 -29.70 -7.92 9.24
N ASP A 71 -30.47 -7.76 8.17
CA ASP A 71 -31.18 -8.88 7.52
C ASP A 71 -30.21 -9.95 6.97
N ARG A 72 -29.07 -9.54 6.40
CA ARG A 72 -28.06 -10.49 5.90
C ARG A 72 -27.33 -11.19 7.04
N LEU A 73 -26.95 -10.47 8.09
CA LEU A 73 -26.32 -11.06 9.28
C LEU A 73 -27.31 -11.94 10.03
N THR A 74 -28.59 -11.61 10.05
CA THR A 74 -29.61 -12.47 10.67
C THR A 74 -29.84 -13.74 9.88
N HIS A 75 -29.74 -13.72 8.55
CA HIS A 75 -29.80 -14.93 7.73
C HIS A 75 -28.53 -15.80 7.81
N VAL A 76 -27.36 -15.20 7.99
CA VAL A 76 -26.05 -15.90 7.92
C VAL A 76 -25.51 -16.28 9.30
N LEU A 77 -25.69 -15.43 10.32
CA LEU A 77 -25.04 -15.54 11.62
C LEU A 77 -26.02 -15.67 12.78
N LEU A 78 -27.21 -15.07 12.73
CA LEU A 78 -28.17 -15.22 13.82
C LEU A 78 -29.12 -16.40 13.54
N PRO A 79 -29.60 -17.07 14.58
CA PRO A 79 -30.66 -18.04 14.40
C PRO A 79 -31.90 -17.28 13.93
N THR A 80 -32.56 -17.75 12.87
CA THR A 80 -33.98 -17.42 12.66
C THR A 80 -34.74 -17.72 13.96
N PRO A 81 -35.90 -17.11 14.24
CA PRO A 81 -36.63 -17.31 15.49
C PRO A 81 -36.98 -18.79 15.82
N ASN A 82 -36.75 -19.72 14.89
CA ASN A 82 -36.92 -21.17 15.05
C ASN A 82 -35.62 -21.99 14.84
N ALA A 83 -34.44 -21.36 14.74
CA ALA A 83 -33.17 -22.06 14.52
C ALA A 83 -32.34 -22.16 15.80
N ASP A 84 -31.59 -23.26 15.92
CA ASP A 84 -30.81 -23.56 17.12
C ASP A 84 -29.63 -22.59 17.30
N PRO A 85 -29.41 -22.06 18.52
CA PRO A 85 -28.28 -21.16 18.84
C PRO A 85 -26.91 -21.83 18.71
N THR A 86 -26.86 -23.16 18.63
CA THR A 86 -25.66 -23.95 18.37
C THR A 86 -25.12 -23.71 16.96
N ARG A 87 -26.01 -23.63 15.96
CA ARG A 87 -25.63 -23.46 14.54
C ARG A 87 -24.93 -22.14 14.26
N ALA A 88 -25.36 -21.06 14.93
CA ALA A 88 -24.73 -19.74 14.84
C ALA A 88 -23.26 -19.79 15.31
N LYS A 89 -23.01 -20.46 16.44
CA LYS A 89 -21.65 -20.66 16.99
C LYS A 89 -20.79 -21.51 16.07
N GLU A 90 -21.32 -22.63 15.59
CA GLU A 90 -20.63 -23.52 14.66
C GLU A 90 -20.24 -22.81 13.35
N THR A 91 -21.14 -21.96 12.83
CA THR A 91 -20.90 -21.19 11.60
C THR A 91 -19.77 -20.18 11.82
N HIS A 92 -19.81 -19.43 12.93
CA HIS A 92 -18.74 -18.50 13.28
C HIS A 92 -17.40 -19.21 13.45
N GLU A 93 -17.35 -20.33 14.18
CA GLU A 93 -16.14 -21.15 14.36
C GLU A 93 -15.61 -21.72 13.04
N THR A 94 -16.49 -22.02 12.10
CA THR A 94 -16.09 -22.51 10.77
C THR A 94 -15.47 -21.39 9.95
N ILE A 95 -16.07 -20.21 9.94
CA ILE A 95 -15.54 -19.03 9.24
C ILE A 95 -14.18 -18.64 9.81
N THR A 96 -14.04 -18.59 11.14
CA THR A 96 -12.75 -18.24 11.78
C THR A 96 -11.68 -19.28 11.49
N ARG A 97 -12.00 -20.58 11.57
CA ARG A 97 -11.07 -21.66 11.18
C ARG A 97 -10.64 -21.54 9.72
N ALA A 98 -11.58 -21.36 8.80
CA ALA A 98 -11.29 -21.19 7.38
C ALA A 98 -10.39 -19.97 7.12
N HIS A 99 -10.66 -18.84 7.80
CA HIS A 99 -9.84 -17.64 7.70
C HIS A 99 -8.40 -17.87 8.19
N LEU A 100 -8.23 -18.52 9.35
CA LEU A 100 -6.92 -18.86 9.89
C LEU A 100 -6.13 -19.81 8.99
N VAL A 101 -6.81 -20.79 8.38
CA VAL A 101 -6.21 -21.69 7.37
C VAL A 101 -5.76 -20.89 6.14
N SER A 102 -6.59 -19.99 5.62
CA SER A 102 -6.22 -19.12 4.50
C SER A 102 -4.97 -18.28 4.83
N LYS A 103 -4.92 -17.67 6.01
CA LYS A 103 -3.74 -16.90 6.46
C LYS A 103 -2.48 -17.75 6.59
N ARG A 104 -2.61 -19.00 7.04
CA ARG A 104 -1.51 -19.96 7.06
C ARG A 104 -1.01 -20.25 5.64
N MET A 105 -1.92 -20.54 4.70
CA MET A 105 -1.56 -20.80 3.30
C MET A 105 -0.89 -19.60 2.63
N GLU A 106 -1.38 -18.38 2.88
CA GLU A 106 -0.76 -17.13 2.39
C GLU A 106 0.67 -16.97 2.91
N ARG A 107 0.91 -17.28 4.19
CA ARG A 107 2.26 -17.25 4.79
C ARG A 107 3.17 -18.31 4.20
N GLU A 108 2.71 -19.56 4.09
CA GLU A 108 3.49 -20.65 3.49
C GLU A 108 3.84 -20.38 2.03
N SER A 109 2.92 -19.78 1.26
CA SER A 109 3.16 -19.37 -0.11
C SER A 109 4.24 -18.29 -0.20
N ARG A 110 4.18 -17.27 0.67
CA ARG A 110 5.23 -16.23 0.77
C ARG A 110 6.58 -16.82 1.18
N GLU A 111 6.61 -17.69 2.18
CA GLU A 111 7.84 -18.37 2.63
C GLU A 111 8.45 -19.21 1.50
N ARG A 112 7.64 -19.96 0.76
CA ARG A 112 8.12 -20.75 -0.39
C ARG A 112 8.72 -19.85 -1.47
N ALA A 113 8.07 -18.74 -1.80
CA ALA A 113 8.59 -17.77 -2.76
C ALA A 113 9.90 -17.13 -2.28
N LEU A 114 10.00 -16.78 -0.99
CA LEU A 114 11.23 -16.24 -0.40
C LEU A 114 12.37 -17.25 -0.44
N ARG A 115 12.13 -18.52 -0.07
CA ARG A 115 13.13 -19.59 -0.14
C ARG A 115 13.62 -19.82 -1.57
N ALA A 116 12.73 -19.76 -2.56
CA ALA A 116 13.11 -19.88 -3.97
C ALA A 116 14.02 -18.73 -4.42
N LYS A 117 13.69 -17.49 -4.04
CA LYS A 117 14.53 -16.31 -4.31
C LYS A 117 15.89 -16.42 -3.62
N GLU A 118 15.92 -16.84 -2.37
CA GLU A 118 17.16 -17.04 -1.60
C GLU A 118 18.04 -18.12 -2.25
N ALA A 119 17.46 -19.25 -2.64
CA ALA A 119 18.19 -20.31 -3.34
C ALA A 119 18.77 -19.83 -4.68
N SER A 120 17.99 -19.04 -5.44
CA SER A 120 18.48 -18.42 -6.67
C SER A 120 19.62 -17.44 -6.42
N LEU A 121 19.53 -16.64 -5.36
CA LEU A 121 20.57 -15.68 -4.96
C LEU A 121 21.86 -16.41 -4.57
N LYS A 122 21.77 -17.46 -3.75
CA LYS A 122 22.95 -18.27 -3.37
C LYS A 122 23.66 -18.84 -4.58
N ARG A 123 22.91 -19.45 -5.52
CA ARG A 123 23.47 -19.96 -6.79
C ARG A 123 24.17 -18.87 -7.59
N ALA A 124 23.58 -17.68 -7.68
CA ALA A 124 24.20 -16.55 -8.38
C ALA A 124 25.49 -16.09 -7.70
N CYS A 125 25.50 -16.00 -6.37
CA CYS A 125 26.70 -15.66 -5.60
C CYS A 125 27.80 -16.72 -5.74
N ASP A 126 27.44 -18.00 -5.70
CA ASP A 126 28.39 -19.12 -5.90
C ASP A 126 29.00 -19.07 -7.30
N ALA A 127 28.19 -18.79 -8.33
CA ALA A 127 28.66 -18.60 -9.69
C ALA A 127 29.59 -17.38 -9.81
N LEU A 128 29.22 -16.25 -9.22
CA LEU A 128 30.06 -15.03 -9.18
C LEU A 128 31.39 -15.30 -8.50
N ARG A 129 31.37 -16.05 -7.39
CA ARG A 129 32.56 -16.45 -6.65
C ARG A 129 33.48 -17.31 -7.52
N ALA A 130 32.93 -18.35 -8.17
CA ALA A 130 33.71 -19.22 -9.06
C ALA A 130 34.35 -18.45 -10.22
N ILE A 131 33.62 -17.50 -10.81
CA ILE A 131 34.15 -16.61 -11.86
C ILE A 131 35.27 -15.74 -11.30
N SER A 132 35.09 -15.14 -10.12
CA SER A 132 36.08 -14.26 -9.48
C SER A 132 37.37 -15.00 -9.10
N GLU A 133 37.28 -16.28 -8.73
CA GLU A 133 38.40 -17.13 -8.36
C GLU A 133 39.16 -17.66 -9.60
N SER A 134 38.45 -17.90 -10.72
CA SER A 134 39.05 -18.42 -11.95
C SER A 134 39.61 -17.33 -12.89
N SER A 135 39.12 -16.09 -12.80
CA SER A 135 39.61 -14.98 -13.61
C SER A 135 40.94 -14.41 -13.09
N SER A 136 41.90 -14.15 -13.98
CA SER A 136 43.13 -13.40 -13.65
C SER A 136 42.92 -11.89 -13.55
N ASP A 137 41.80 -11.38 -14.08
CA ASP A 137 41.47 -9.96 -14.10
C ASP A 137 41.11 -9.43 -12.70
N ARG A 138 41.88 -8.44 -12.23
CA ARG A 138 41.67 -7.78 -10.94
C ARG A 138 40.29 -7.10 -10.83
N SER A 139 39.71 -6.65 -11.93
CA SER A 139 38.37 -6.05 -11.96
C SER A 139 37.29 -7.07 -11.62
N VAL A 140 37.36 -8.26 -12.22
CA VAL A 140 36.40 -9.35 -12.02
C VAL A 140 36.49 -9.90 -10.61
N LYS A 141 37.71 -10.00 -10.05
CA LYS A 141 37.93 -10.42 -8.66
C LYS A 141 37.21 -9.51 -7.64
N ARG A 142 37.18 -8.19 -7.89
CA ARG A 142 36.52 -7.21 -7.02
C ARG A 142 34.99 -7.26 -7.09
N LEU A 143 34.39 -7.87 -8.12
CA LEU A 143 32.93 -7.90 -8.27
C LEU A 143 32.25 -8.66 -7.12
N TYR A 144 32.85 -9.77 -6.68
CA TYR A 144 32.31 -10.55 -5.56
C TYR A 144 32.42 -9.77 -4.25
N GLU A 145 33.57 -9.14 -3.98
CA GLU A 145 33.78 -8.31 -2.79
C GLU A 145 32.82 -7.11 -2.77
N ALA A 146 32.61 -6.45 -3.91
CA ALA A 146 31.67 -5.35 -4.06
C ALA A 146 30.21 -5.81 -3.88
N ALA A 147 29.84 -6.98 -4.39
CA ALA A 147 28.48 -7.52 -4.24
C ALA A 147 28.17 -7.95 -2.80
N MET A 148 29.18 -8.39 -2.04
CA MET A 148 29.06 -8.77 -0.63
C MET A 148 29.14 -7.57 0.34
N TYR A 149 29.42 -6.38 -0.18
CA TYR A 149 29.44 -5.16 0.61
C TYR A 149 28.05 -4.88 1.20
N GLN A 150 27.99 -4.74 2.52
CA GLN A 150 26.79 -4.34 3.24
C GLN A 150 26.98 -2.92 3.77
N PRO A 151 26.24 -1.93 3.24
CA PRO A 151 26.32 -0.57 3.76
C PRO A 151 25.75 -0.52 5.18
N ASP A 152 26.53 0.01 6.12
CA ASP A 152 26.02 0.33 7.45
C ASP A 152 25.26 1.66 7.40
N VAL A 153 23.92 1.57 7.46
CA VAL A 153 23.01 2.71 7.41
C VAL A 153 23.27 3.71 8.55
N ARG A 154 23.82 3.25 9.68
CA ARG A 154 24.10 4.09 10.85
C ARG A 154 25.38 4.91 10.67
N ASN A 155 26.35 4.37 9.96
CA ASN A 155 27.66 4.98 9.77
C ASN A 155 27.82 5.43 8.31
N LYS A 156 27.30 6.61 7.97
CA LYS A 156 27.42 7.19 6.63
C LYS A 156 28.86 7.34 6.11
N ASN A 157 29.84 7.29 7.01
CA ASN A 157 31.26 7.45 6.70
C ASN A 157 31.99 6.10 6.55
N SER A 158 31.37 4.95 6.82
CA SER A 158 32.03 3.65 6.72
C SER A 158 32.06 3.17 5.27
N ALA A 159 33.03 3.72 4.53
CA ALA A 159 33.70 3.14 3.39
C ALA A 159 32.79 2.42 2.37
N SER A 160 32.14 3.18 1.49
CA SER A 160 31.68 2.63 0.20
C SER A 160 32.91 2.23 -0.64
N PRO A 161 33.03 0.99 -1.16
CA PRO A 161 34.25 0.48 -1.78
C PRO A 161 34.44 0.90 -3.26
N ALA A 162 33.83 1.99 -3.73
CA ALA A 162 33.87 2.43 -5.13
C ALA A 162 34.10 3.96 -5.30
N PRO A 163 34.70 4.42 -6.42
CA PRO A 163 35.30 5.75 -6.60
C PRO A 163 34.36 6.97 -6.68
N GLU A 164 33.09 6.84 -6.27
CA GLU A 164 32.07 7.90 -6.45
C GLU A 164 32.29 9.15 -5.59
N VAL A 165 33.12 9.07 -4.54
CA VAL A 165 33.42 10.21 -3.67
C VAL A 165 34.18 11.33 -4.41
N GLU A 166 34.91 10.99 -5.48
CA GLU A 166 35.63 11.99 -6.27
C GLU A 166 34.70 12.74 -7.26
N ASP A 167 33.66 12.09 -7.75
CA ASP A 167 32.69 12.69 -8.67
C ASP A 167 31.66 13.57 -7.94
N GLY A 168 31.38 13.27 -6.66
CA GLY A 168 30.51 14.10 -5.81
C GLY A 168 30.96 15.57 -5.68
N LYS A 169 32.27 15.82 -5.84
CA LYS A 169 32.85 17.17 -5.79
C LYS A 169 32.51 18.02 -7.01
N LYS A 170 32.11 17.41 -8.13
CA LYS A 170 31.73 18.11 -9.37
C LYS A 170 30.23 18.34 -9.51
N LEU A 171 29.42 17.70 -8.67
CA LEU A 171 27.96 17.79 -8.68
C LEU A 171 27.46 19.16 -8.20
N SER A 172 26.35 19.63 -8.79
CA SER A 172 25.62 20.81 -8.36
C SER A 172 25.09 20.64 -6.93
N LEU A 173 24.90 21.74 -6.19
CA LEU A 173 24.36 21.70 -4.82
C LEU A 173 23.00 20.99 -4.75
N ALA A 174 22.17 21.10 -5.79
CA ALA A 174 20.89 20.40 -5.87
C ALA A 174 21.06 18.89 -6.01
N GLU A 175 22.03 18.45 -6.82
CA GLU A 175 22.34 17.03 -7.01
C GLU A 175 22.95 16.43 -5.76
N ARG A 176 23.86 17.14 -5.08
CA ARG A 176 24.44 16.68 -3.80
C ARG A 176 23.35 16.44 -2.75
N LYS A 177 22.42 17.38 -2.59
CA LYS A 177 21.27 17.20 -1.68
C LYS A 177 20.41 16.00 -2.05
N TYR A 178 20.27 15.71 -3.34
CA TYR A 178 19.52 14.54 -3.82
C TYR A 178 20.24 13.22 -3.54
N TYR A 179 21.56 13.16 -3.74
CA TYR A 179 22.38 12.00 -3.39
C TYR A 179 22.42 11.78 -1.87
N ASP A 180 22.62 12.84 -1.08
CA ASP A 180 22.63 12.78 0.38
C ASP A 180 21.26 12.33 0.96
N ALA A 181 20.18 12.60 0.24
CA ALA A 181 18.84 12.15 0.60
C ALA A 181 18.62 10.65 0.33
N ARG A 182 19.41 10.03 -0.56
CA ARG A 182 19.37 8.59 -0.85
C ARG A 182 20.41 7.87 0.00
N ILE A 183 19.99 7.47 1.19
CA ILE A 183 20.82 6.64 2.06
C ILE A 183 20.95 5.25 1.44
N GLU A 184 22.18 4.81 1.17
CA GLU A 184 22.47 3.46 0.69
C GLU A 184 21.86 2.40 1.62
N GLY A 185 21.33 1.31 1.05
CA GLY A 185 20.67 0.25 1.82
C GLY A 185 19.25 0.57 2.30
N VAL A 186 18.75 1.79 2.11
CA VAL A 186 17.35 2.18 2.43
C VAL A 186 16.54 2.33 1.14
N PHE A 187 15.25 1.98 1.21
CA PHE A 187 14.35 2.22 0.09
C PHE A 187 14.26 3.71 -0.26
N PRO A 188 14.22 4.07 -1.55
CA PRO A 188 14.04 5.46 -1.96
C PRO A 188 12.71 6.02 -1.43
N ARG A 189 12.73 7.28 -0.98
CA ARG A 189 11.53 7.99 -0.50
C ARG A 189 10.42 8.10 -1.55
N GLU A 190 10.80 8.09 -2.83
CA GLU A 190 9.85 8.12 -3.96
C GLU A 190 9.07 6.82 -4.14
N MET A 191 9.50 5.73 -3.49
CA MET A 191 8.79 4.45 -3.55
C MET A 191 7.53 4.52 -2.69
N LYS A 192 6.39 4.77 -3.34
CA LYS A 192 5.09 4.90 -2.69
C LYS A 192 4.51 3.53 -2.32
N VAL A 193 3.79 3.49 -1.20
CA VAL A 193 2.99 2.31 -0.82
C VAL A 193 1.83 2.16 -1.81
N PRO A 194 1.52 0.93 -2.27
CA PRO A 194 0.34 0.69 -3.11
C PRO A 194 -0.93 1.25 -2.47
N ARG A 195 -1.77 1.88 -3.28
CA ARG A 195 -3.08 2.41 -2.87
C ARG A 195 -4.18 1.76 -3.69
N ASP A 196 -5.37 1.63 -3.10
CA ASP A 196 -6.52 0.99 -3.75
C ASP A 196 -7.00 1.78 -4.97
N THR A 197 -6.91 3.12 -4.92
CA THR A 197 -7.24 4.01 -6.03
C THR A 197 -6.12 5.00 -6.30
N TRP A 198 -5.92 5.34 -7.57
CA TRP A 198 -4.93 6.32 -8.00
C TRP A 198 -5.52 7.72 -7.90
N PRO A 199 -4.85 8.68 -7.24
CA PRO A 199 -5.26 10.07 -7.31
C PRO A 199 -5.14 10.55 -8.76
N ASN A 200 -6.19 11.17 -9.28
CA ASN A 200 -6.24 11.83 -10.59
C ASN A 200 -6.00 10.91 -11.81
N GLY A 201 -6.12 9.59 -11.67
CA GLY A 201 -5.97 8.64 -12.78
C GLY A 201 -4.54 8.47 -13.31
N GLU A 202 -3.56 9.13 -12.72
CA GLU A 202 -2.15 9.03 -13.09
C GLU A 202 -1.55 7.76 -12.50
N ARG A 203 -1.14 6.82 -13.36
CA ARG A 203 -0.64 5.49 -12.97
C ARG A 203 0.88 5.45 -12.88
N TRP A 204 1.56 6.12 -13.80
CA TRP A 204 3.00 6.15 -13.92
C TRP A 204 3.45 7.46 -14.58
N ASP A 205 4.45 8.12 -14.00
CA ASP A 205 5.03 9.34 -14.56
C ASP A 205 6.10 8.97 -15.60
N TYR A 206 5.76 9.07 -16.88
CA TYR A 206 6.70 8.87 -17.99
C TYR A 206 7.61 10.08 -18.23
N GLY A 207 7.28 11.23 -17.66
CA GLY A 207 8.05 12.47 -17.74
C GLY A 207 9.10 12.63 -16.64
N TRP A 208 9.32 11.58 -15.83
CA TRP A 208 10.24 11.63 -14.70
C TRP A 208 11.64 12.07 -15.13
N LYS A 209 12.14 13.16 -14.54
CA LYS A 209 13.50 13.66 -14.72
C LYS A 209 14.23 13.67 -13.39
N ARG A 210 15.53 13.41 -13.43
CA ARG A 210 16.40 13.61 -12.28
C ARG A 210 16.42 15.08 -11.91
N VAL A 211 16.17 15.40 -10.65
CA VAL A 211 16.29 16.77 -10.14
C VAL A 211 17.75 17.23 -10.27
N GLY A 212 18.01 18.27 -11.07
CA GLY A 212 19.34 18.83 -11.28
C GLY A 212 19.95 18.65 -12.68
N VAL A 213 19.25 17.96 -13.59
CA VAL A 213 19.61 17.83 -15.03
C VAL A 213 18.68 18.68 -15.90
#